data_AF-A0A3P7MK57-F1
#
_entry.id   AF-A0A3P7MK57-F1
#
_cell.length_a   1.000
_cell.length_b   1.000
_cell.length_c   1.000
_cell.angle_alpha   90.00
_cell.angle_beta   90.00
_cell.angle_gamma   90.00
#
_symmetry.space_group_name_H-M   'P 1'
#
loop_
_entity.id
_entity.type
_entity.pdbx_description
1 polymer ?
#
loop_
_entity_poly.entity_id
_entity_poly.type
_entity_poly.pdbx_seq_one_letter_code
_entity_poly.pdbx_strand_id
1 'polypeptide(L)'
;MEKITSPLCFSVKFGSIIDHQCTVKRSKKRPLWIVWTNPDTLAAHHHKKHQLLFKHGDDLRQDMLTLQLLKVMDRIWKDEGLNLHLTTYGCLATGDEVGLIEVVRNSQTIMSIQGQRVRSAMQIDSSQLH
;
A
#
# COMPACT_ATOMS: atom_id res chain seq x y z
N MET A 1 20.75 -13.34 -8.17
CA MET A 1 19.93 -12.17 -8.50
C MET A 1 20.47 -10.97 -7.74
N GLU A 2 20.71 -9.88 -8.44
CA GLU A 2 21.17 -8.62 -7.87
C GLU A 2 20.11 -8.08 -6.88
N LYS A 3 20.53 -7.57 -5.72
CA LYS A 3 19.62 -7.03 -4.70
C LYS A 3 19.11 -5.68 -5.18
N ILE A 4 17.85 -5.62 -5.61
CA ILE A 4 17.22 -4.40 -6.11
C ILE A 4 16.80 -3.53 -4.92
N THR A 5 17.05 -2.22 -4.99
CA THR A 5 16.59 -1.25 -4.00
C THR A 5 15.15 -0.82 -4.32
N SER A 6 14.33 -0.60 -3.28
CA SER A 6 12.97 -0.10 -3.45
C SER A 6 12.96 1.31 -4.05
N PRO A 7 12.26 1.53 -5.18
CA PRO A 7 12.09 2.88 -5.73
C PRO A 7 11.26 3.80 -4.82
N LEU A 8 10.41 3.24 -3.97
CA LEU A 8 9.61 4.01 -3.02
C LEU A 8 10.40 4.43 -1.77
N CYS A 9 11.52 3.76 -1.48
CA CYS A 9 12.35 4.05 -0.31
C CYS A 9 13.76 3.47 -0.48
N PHE A 10 14.75 4.33 -0.77
CA PHE A 10 16.11 3.87 -1.11
C PHE A 10 16.89 3.21 0.03
N SER A 11 16.44 3.32 1.28
CA SER A 11 17.02 2.58 2.41
C SER A 11 16.56 1.12 2.45
N VAL A 12 15.52 0.75 1.70
CA VAL A 12 14.95 -0.60 1.68
C VAL A 12 15.50 -1.39 0.49
N LYS A 13 16.08 -2.56 0.78
CA LYS A 13 16.52 -3.53 -0.23
C LYS A 13 15.54 -4.68 -0.33
N PHE A 14 15.28 -5.14 -1.55
CA PHE A 14 14.51 -6.35 -1.79
C PHE A 14 15.41 -7.58 -1.83
N GLY A 15 14.93 -8.66 -1.22
CA GLY A 15 15.49 -10.00 -1.37
C GLY A 15 14.89 -10.70 -2.59
N SER A 16 14.81 -12.03 -2.53
CA SER A 16 14.15 -12.82 -3.58
C SER A 16 12.64 -12.58 -3.61
N ILE A 17 12.04 -12.64 -4.80
CA ILE A 17 10.59 -12.64 -5.00
C ILE A 17 9.99 -13.90 -4.36
N ILE A 18 8.80 -13.76 -3.78
CA ILE A 18 8.02 -14.85 -3.22
C ILE A 18 6.84 -15.11 -4.19
N ASP A 19 7.11 -15.89 -5.24
CA ASP A 19 6.21 -16.06 -6.39
C ASP A 19 4.79 -16.48 -6.02
N HIS A 20 4.65 -17.45 -5.10
CA HIS A 20 3.35 -17.97 -4.66
C HIS A 20 2.49 -16.95 -3.88
N GLN A 21 3.06 -15.81 -3.48
CA GLN A 21 2.33 -14.70 -2.85
C GLN A 21 2.13 -13.51 -3.80
N CYS A 22 2.73 -13.56 -4.99
CA CYS A 22 2.48 -12.59 -6.04
C CYS A 22 1.15 -12.91 -6.72
N THR A 23 0.37 -11.89 -7.06
CA THR A 23 -0.96 -12.09 -7.65
C THR A 23 -1.40 -10.91 -8.50
N VAL A 24 -2.32 -11.13 -9.43
CA VAL A 24 -3.00 -10.05 -10.14
C VAL A 24 -4.27 -9.69 -9.39
N LYS A 25 -4.40 -8.45 -8.94
CA LYS A 25 -5.63 -8.02 -8.25
C LYS A 25 -6.79 -7.94 -9.25
N ARG A 26 -8.00 -8.20 -8.76
CA ARG A 26 -9.23 -8.31 -9.59
C ARG A 26 -9.88 -6.96 -9.93
N SER A 27 -9.16 -5.84 -9.81
CA SER A 27 -9.71 -4.53 -10.19
C SER A 27 -9.63 -4.32 -11.72
N LYS A 28 -10.34 -3.30 -12.23
CA LYS A 28 -10.44 -2.98 -13.67
C LYS A 28 -9.09 -2.95 -14.40
N LYS A 29 -8.07 -2.37 -13.76
CA LYS A 29 -6.73 -2.17 -14.33
C LYS A 29 -5.76 -3.32 -14.00
N ARG A 30 -6.22 -4.35 -13.30
CA ARG A 30 -5.48 -5.59 -12.99
C ARG A 30 -4.03 -5.37 -12.52
N PRO A 31 -3.81 -4.59 -11.45
CA PRO A 31 -2.46 -4.33 -10.98
C PRO A 31 -1.80 -5.60 -10.42
N LEU A 32 -0.47 -5.63 -10.53
CA LEU A 32 0.36 -6.74 -10.04
C LEU A 32 0.74 -6.47 -8.58
N TRP A 33 0.36 -7.40 -7.70
CA TRP A 33 0.84 -7.45 -6.33
C TRP A 33 2.10 -8.30 -6.30
N ILE A 34 3.22 -7.68 -5.93
CA ILE A 34 4.52 -8.34 -5.93
C ILE A 34 5.06 -8.35 -4.49
N VAL A 35 5.62 -9.49 -4.09
CA VAL A 35 6.10 -9.73 -2.73
C VAL A 35 7.54 -10.18 -2.78
N TRP A 36 8.39 -9.56 -1.96
CA TRP A 36 9.79 -9.92 -1.78
C TRP A 36 10.06 -10.33 -0.34
N THR A 37 11.06 -11.17 -0.13
CA THR A 37 11.70 -11.36 1.18
C THR A 37 12.40 -10.07 1.60
N ASN A 38 12.43 -9.80 2.92
CA ASN A 38 13.29 -8.75 3.47
C ASN A 38 14.67 -9.36 3.80
N PRO A 39 15.76 -8.93 3.13
CA PRO A 39 17.10 -9.47 3.33
C PRO A 39 17.82 -8.90 4.56
N ASP A 40 17.20 -7.98 5.30
CA ASP A 40 17.75 -7.41 6.53
C ASP A 40 17.90 -8.49 7.63
N THR A 41 19.04 -8.51 8.31
CA THR A 41 19.32 -9.47 9.39
C THR A 41 18.35 -9.32 10.57
N LEU A 42 17.80 -8.12 10.78
CA LEU A 42 16.81 -7.79 11.80
C LEU A 42 15.37 -7.89 11.26
N ALA A 43 15.15 -8.41 10.06
CA ALA A 43 13.81 -8.57 9.49
C ALA A 43 12.87 -9.40 10.37
N ALA A 44 13.41 -10.28 11.23
CA ALA A 44 12.65 -11.05 12.21
C ALA A 44 11.98 -10.17 13.30
N HIS A 45 12.60 -9.04 13.64
CA HIS A 45 12.09 -8.07 14.62
C HIS A 45 11.25 -6.96 13.96
N HIS A 46 11.33 -6.84 12.63
CA HIS A 46 10.53 -5.92 11.84
C HIS A 46 9.62 -6.71 10.89
N HIS A 47 9.70 -6.39 9.59
CA HIS A 47 8.85 -6.97 8.57
C HIS A 47 9.65 -7.99 7.77
N LYS A 48 9.20 -9.24 7.77
CA LYS A 48 9.84 -10.34 7.03
C LYS A 48 9.72 -10.20 5.50
N LYS A 49 8.85 -9.31 5.03
CA LYS A 49 8.48 -9.17 3.62
C LYS A 49 8.26 -7.71 3.23
N HIS A 50 8.55 -7.41 1.97
CA HIS A 50 8.17 -6.17 1.29
C HIS A 50 7.09 -6.46 0.25
N GLN A 51 6.15 -5.53 0.10
CA GLN A 51 5.00 -5.67 -0.78
C GLN A 51 4.80 -4.36 -1.52
N LEU A 52 4.63 -4.45 -2.84
CA LEU A 52 4.31 -3.33 -3.70
C LEU A 52 3.17 -3.73 -4.63
N LEU A 53 2.40 -2.73 -5.03
CA LEU A 53 1.46 -2.84 -6.11
C LEU A 53 2.05 -2.13 -7.33
N PHE A 54 2.35 -2.88 -8.37
CA PHE A 54 2.68 -2.33 -9.69
C PHE A 54 1.40 -2.10 -10.48
N LYS A 55 1.25 -0.91 -11.04
CA LYS A 55 0.04 -0.47 -11.74
C LYS A 55 0.42 0.01 -13.13
N HIS A 56 -0.37 -0.40 -14.12
CA HIS A 56 -0.27 0.05 -15.51
C HIS A 56 -1.67 0.50 -15.97
N GLY A 57 -1.73 1.59 -16.71
CA GLY A 57 -2.95 2.16 -17.28
C GLY A 57 -3.66 3.17 -16.37
N ASP A 58 -2.99 3.67 -15.32
CA ASP A 58 -3.47 4.81 -14.52
C ASP A 58 -2.33 5.81 -14.31
N ASP A 59 -2.60 7.09 -14.49
CA ASP A 59 -1.65 8.17 -14.23
C ASP A 59 -1.51 8.45 -12.72
N LEU A 60 -0.46 7.91 -12.11
CA LEU A 60 -0.20 8.06 -10.68
C LEU A 60 0.35 9.45 -10.28
N ARG A 61 0.58 10.37 -11.22
CA ARG A 61 1.06 11.72 -10.88
C ARG A 61 0.05 12.49 -10.03
N GLN A 62 -1.25 12.27 -10.25
CA GLN A 62 -2.30 12.89 -9.45
C GLN A 62 -2.35 12.34 -8.02
N ASP A 63 -2.24 11.01 -7.86
CA ASP A 63 -2.15 10.37 -6.55
C ASP A 63 -0.92 10.86 -5.77
N MET A 64 0.23 10.98 -6.44
CA MET A 64 1.47 11.50 -5.83
C MET A 64 1.28 12.91 -5.26
N LEU A 65 0.72 13.82 -6.06
CA LEU A 65 0.46 15.20 -5.62
C LEU A 65 -0.52 15.24 -4.44
N THR A 66 -1.56 14.42 -4.49
CA THR A 66 -2.56 14.32 -3.43
C THR A 66 -1.93 13.84 -2.12
N LEU A 67 -1.12 12.78 -2.17
CA LEU A 67 -0.41 12.25 -1.02
C LEU A 67 0.63 13.25 -0.48
N GLN A 68 1.27 14.04 -1.34
CA GLN A 68 2.18 15.09 -0.91
C GLN A 68 1.44 16.22 -0.17
N LEU A 69 0.30 16.65 -0.68
CA LEU A 69 -0.54 17.65 -0.01
C LEU A 69 -0.98 17.15 1.38
N LEU A 70 -1.43 15.89 1.46
CA LEU A 70 -1.79 15.26 2.72
C LEU A 70 -0.64 15.23 3.74
N LYS A 71 0.60 15.01 3.30
CA LYS A 71 1.78 15.11 4.17
C LYS A 71 2.03 16.53 4.69
N VAL A 72 1.81 17.54 3.86
CA VAL A 72 1.92 18.95 4.29
C VAL A 72 0.83 19.27 5.31
N MET A 73 -0.41 18.85 5.08
CA MET A 73 -1.52 19.02 6.03
C MET A 73 -1.25 18.32 7.36
N ASP A 74 -0.80 17.07 7.32
CA ASP A 74 -0.44 16.29 8.52
C ASP A 74 0.65 16.98 9.35
N ARG A 75 1.64 17.60 8.69
CA ARG A 75 2.65 18.42 9.37
C ARG A 75 2.04 19.65 10.04
N ILE A 76 1.23 20.42 9.32
CA ILE A 76 0.58 21.63 9.86
C ILE A 76 -0.27 21.28 11.09
N TRP A 77 -1.08 20.22 11.02
CA TRP A 77 -1.88 19.78 12.16
C TRP A 77 -1.02 19.38 13.36
N LYS A 78 0.06 18.64 13.14
CA LYS A 78 0.98 18.25 14.21
C LYS A 78 1.69 19.44 14.85
N ASP A 79 2.09 20.44 14.05
CA ASP A 79 2.71 21.67 14.54
C ASP A 79 1.73 22.46 15.44
N GLU A 80 0.42 22.37 15.20
CA GLU A 80 -0.65 22.93 16.03
C GLU A 80 -1.10 21.98 17.17
N GLY A 81 -0.36 20.90 17.44
CA GLY A 81 -0.68 19.95 18.52
C GLY A 81 -1.79 18.95 18.21
N LEU A 82 -2.24 18.86 16.95
CA LEU A 82 -3.30 17.97 16.50
C LEU A 82 -2.73 16.75 15.76
N ASN A 83 -2.68 15.60 16.42
CA ASN A 83 -2.28 14.33 15.80
C ASN A 83 -3.50 13.54 15.29
N LEU A 84 -3.83 13.70 14.01
CA LEU A 84 -4.97 13.02 13.38
C LEU A 84 -4.67 11.60 12.88
N HIS A 85 -3.47 11.06 13.16
CA HIS A 85 -3.08 9.69 12.79
C HIS A 85 -3.25 9.37 11.29
N LEU A 86 -2.97 10.34 10.41
CA LEU A 86 -3.06 10.13 8.97
C LEU A 86 -1.99 9.13 8.50
N THR A 87 -2.41 8.15 7.69
CA THR A 87 -1.49 7.21 7.03
C THR A 87 -1.32 7.61 5.57
N THR A 88 -0.15 8.16 5.23
CA THR A 88 0.21 8.44 3.83
C THR A 88 1.17 7.36 3.33
N TYR A 89 0.75 6.61 2.32
CA TYR A 89 1.55 5.54 1.72
C TYR A 89 2.39 6.07 0.55
N GLY A 90 3.46 5.35 0.19
CA GLY A 90 4.27 5.64 -0.98
C GLY A 90 3.51 5.45 -2.29
N CYS A 91 3.64 6.41 -3.20
CA CYS A 91 3.16 6.33 -4.56
C CYS A 91 4.22 6.96 -5.46
N LEU A 92 4.56 6.30 -6.56
CA LEU A 92 5.58 6.77 -7.50
C LEU A 92 5.16 6.42 -8.91
N ALA A 93 4.93 7.44 -9.73
CA ALA A 93 4.88 7.31 -11.17
C ALA A 93 6.30 7.05 -11.68
N THR A 94 6.47 5.97 -12.46
CA THR A 94 7.76 5.56 -13.04
C THR A 94 7.79 5.74 -14.55
N GLY A 95 6.68 6.11 -15.18
CA GLY A 95 6.54 6.33 -16.61
C GLY A 95 5.11 6.77 -16.96
N ASP A 96 4.80 6.80 -18.24
CA ASP A 96 3.46 7.10 -18.73
C ASP A 96 2.46 6.02 -18.29
N GLU A 97 1.43 6.42 -17.54
CA GLU A 97 0.42 5.56 -16.92
C GLU A 97 0.97 4.34 -16.14
N VAL A 98 2.22 4.38 -15.69
CA VAL A 98 2.89 3.27 -14.99
C VAL A 98 3.48 3.76 -13.67
N GLY A 99 3.32 2.96 -12.63
CA GLY A 99 4.06 3.19 -11.39
C GLY A 99 3.82 2.17 -10.29
N LEU A 100 4.28 2.56 -9.11
CA LEU A 100 4.36 1.72 -7.91
C LEU A 100 3.58 2.37 -6.78
N ILE A 101 2.83 1.55 -6.05
CA ILE A 101 2.11 1.95 -4.84
C ILE A 101 2.57 1.06 -3.69
N GLU A 102 2.87 1.66 -2.56
CA GLU A 102 3.18 0.96 -1.32
C GLU A 102 1.94 0.23 -0.81
N VAL A 103 2.14 -1.02 -0.40
CA VAL A 103 1.09 -1.77 0.28
C VAL A 103 1.08 -1.43 1.76
N VAL A 104 -0.03 -0.84 2.22
CA VAL A 104 -0.29 -0.69 3.66
C VAL A 104 -0.57 -2.07 4.27
N ARG A 105 0.34 -2.52 5.14
CA ARG A 105 0.23 -3.82 5.81
C ARG A 105 -1.00 -3.90 6.71
N ASN A 106 -1.54 -5.11 6.86
CA ASN A 106 -2.71 -5.39 7.71
C ASN A 106 -3.96 -4.56 7.37
N SER A 107 -4.03 -3.99 6.16
CA SER A 107 -5.18 -3.22 5.70
C SER A 107 -6.18 -4.10 4.94
N GLN A 108 -7.46 -3.76 5.06
CA GLN A 108 -8.54 -4.32 4.25
C GLN A 108 -9.46 -3.18 3.83
N THR A 109 -10.01 -3.25 2.61
CA THR A 109 -11.06 -2.31 2.19
C THR A 109 -12.31 -2.52 3.04
N ILE A 110 -13.06 -1.46 3.36
CA ILE A 110 -14.33 -1.55 4.08
C ILE A 110 -15.30 -2.55 3.43
N MET A 111 -15.38 -2.56 2.09
CA MET A 111 -16.18 -3.52 1.34
C MET A 111 -15.79 -4.98 1.60
N SER A 112 -14.50 -5.29 1.79
CA SER A 112 -14.03 -6.63 2.13
C SER A 112 -14.53 -7.07 3.51
N ILE A 113 -14.47 -6.15 4.48
CA ILE A 113 -14.94 -6.40 5.86
C ILE A 113 -16.45 -6.62 5.86
N GLN A 114 -17.21 -5.75 5.18
CA GLN A 114 -18.66 -5.90 5.06
C GLN A 114 -19.05 -7.16 4.29
N GLY A 115 -18.37 -7.48 3.19
CA GLY A 115 -18.64 -8.67 2.37
C GLY A 115 -18.41 -9.99 3.11
N GLN A 116 -17.49 -10.03 4.07
CA GLN A 116 -17.33 -11.19 4.96
C GLN A 116 -18.57 -11.40 5.84
N ARG A 117 -19.20 -10.31 6.32
CA ARG A 117 -20.40 -10.37 7.18
C ARG A 117 -21.69 -10.60 6.38
N VAL A 118 -21.81 -10.06 5.16
CA VAL A 118 -22.98 -10.27 4.27
C VAL A 118 -23.14 -11.74 3.88
N ARG A 119 -22.03 -12.49 3.77
CA ARG A 119 -22.10 -13.96 3.59
C ARG A 119 -22.61 -14.71 4.83
N SER A 120 -22.65 -14.06 6.00
CA SER A 120 -23.07 -14.64 7.28
C SER A 120 -24.42 -14.11 7.78
N ALA A 121 -24.87 -12.93 7.35
CA ALA A 121 -26.21 -12.40 7.66
C ALA A 121 -26.63 -11.37 6.62
N MET A 122 -27.76 -11.60 5.94
CA MET A 122 -28.42 -10.61 5.10
C MET A 122 -29.05 -9.52 5.99
N GLN A 123 -28.29 -8.47 6.32
CA GLN A 123 -28.78 -7.14 6.74
C GLN A 123 -27.58 -6.18 6.77
N ILE A 124 -27.61 -5.12 5.95
CA ILE A 124 -26.59 -4.06 5.98
C ILE A 124 -27.08 -2.98 6.96
N ASP A 125 -26.53 -2.99 8.16
CA ASP A 125 -26.72 -1.95 9.18
C ASP A 125 -25.49 -1.03 9.22
N SER A 126 -25.71 0.28 9.06
CA SER A 126 -24.67 1.31 9.05
C SER A 126 -24.09 1.64 10.43
N SER A 127 -24.73 1.17 11.52
CA SER A 127 -24.21 1.33 12.89
C SER A 127 -22.95 0.49 13.18
N GLN A 128 -22.65 -0.47 12.32
CA GLN A 128 -21.63 -1.51 12.54
C GLN A 128 -20.19 -1.08 12.22
N LEU A 129 -19.95 0.22 12.02
CA LEU A 129 -18.64 0.83 11.74
C LEU A 129 -18.20 1.85 12.80
N HIS A 130 -19.03 2.09 13.83
CA HIS A 130 -18.72 2.95 14.96
C HIS A 130 -18.56 2.14 16.24
#